data_AF-A0A849Z499-F1
#
_entry.id   AF-A0A849Z499-F1
#
_cell.length_a   1.000
_cell.length_b   1.000
_cell.length_c   1.000
_cell.angle_alpha   90.00
_cell.angle_beta   90.00
_cell.angle_gamma   90.00
#
_symmetry.space_group_name_H-M   'P 1'
#
loop_
_entity.id
_entity.type
_entity.pdbx_description
1 polymer ?
#
loop_
_entity_poly.entity_id
_entity_poly.type
_entity_poly.pdbx_seq_one_letter_code
_entity_poly.pdbx_strand_id
1 'polypeptide(L)' 'MQSGPATTADPASMALGTILAGRYRLENVVGSGGFGTVFAAVNLNSGERV' A
#
# COMPACT_ATOMS: atom_id res chain seq x y z
N MET A 1 27.44 3.70 -17.41
CA MET A 1 26.01 3.47 -17.67
C MET A 1 25.31 3.34 -16.33
N GLN A 2 24.72 4.42 -15.82
CA GLN A 2 24.00 4.43 -14.54
C GLN A 2 22.53 4.16 -14.85
N SER A 3 22.12 2.89 -14.82
CA SER A 3 20.71 2.52 -14.74
C SER A 3 20.20 3.01 -13.38
N GLY A 4 19.55 4.17 -13.36
CA GLY A 4 18.89 4.67 -12.15
C GLY A 4 17.93 3.60 -11.63
N PRO A 5 17.77 3.45 -10.31
CA PRO A 5 16.77 2.54 -9.80
C PRO A 5 15.44 3.07 -10.33
N ALA A 6 14.78 2.32 -11.21
CA ALA A 6 13.35 2.45 -11.32
C ALA A 6 12.85 2.19 -9.90
N THR A 7 12.46 3.24 -9.17
CA THR A 7 11.63 3.11 -7.98
C THR A 7 10.33 2.50 -8.45
N THR A 8 10.36 1.21 -8.74
CA THR A 8 9.20 0.35 -8.63
C THR A 8 8.95 0.37 -7.13
N ALA A 9 8.14 1.32 -6.67
CA ALA A 9 7.71 1.37 -5.29
C ALA A 9 7.25 -0.04 -4.94
N ASP A 10 8.03 -0.73 -4.12
CA ASP A 10 7.80 -2.13 -3.83
C ASP A 10 6.44 -2.13 -3.15
N PRO A 11 5.38 -2.77 -3.69
CA PRO A 11 4.11 -2.81 -3.01
C PRO A 11 4.24 -3.48 -1.63
N ALA A 12 5.29 -4.30 -1.44
CA ALA A 12 5.71 -4.85 -0.16
C ALA A 12 6.29 -3.81 0.82
N SER A 13 6.81 -2.68 0.33
CA SER A 13 7.34 -1.58 1.15
C SER A 13 6.29 -0.50 1.48
N MET A 14 5.02 -0.74 1.15
CA MET A 14 3.93 0.17 1.53
C MET A 14 3.81 0.23 3.06
N ALA A 15 4.10 1.41 3.62
CA ALA A 15 4.00 1.63 5.06
C ALA A 15 2.56 1.89 5.48
N LEU A 16 2.21 1.50 6.71
CA LEU A 16 0.95 1.90 7.34
C LEU A 16 0.86 3.42 7.40
N GLY A 17 -0.33 3.94 7.16
CA GLY A 17 -0.59 5.38 7.01
C GLY A 17 -0.43 5.90 5.58
N THR A 18 0.10 5.10 4.64
CA THR A 18 0.17 5.49 3.23
C THR A 18 -1.24 5.70 2.67
N ILE A 19 -1.41 6.80 1.92
CA ILE A 19 -2.63 7.09 1.16
C ILE A 19 -2.49 6.48 -0.24
N LEU A 20 -3.15 5.36 -0.47
CA LEU A 20 -3.24 4.71 -1.77
C LEU A 20 -4.34 5.35 -2.62
N ALA A 21 -4.01 5.64 -3.88
CA ALA A 21 -4.93 6.23 -4.86
C ALA A 21 -5.64 7.52 -4.37
N GLY A 22 -5.03 8.26 -3.44
CA GLY A 22 -5.57 9.50 -2.88
C GLY A 22 -6.77 9.34 -1.95
N ARG A 23 -7.23 8.11 -1.67
CA ARG A 23 -8.47 7.89 -0.91
C ARG A 23 -8.44 6.71 0.05
N TYR A 24 -7.50 5.78 -0.05
CA TYR A 24 -7.43 4.65 0.87
C TYR A 24 -6.22 4.80 1.77
N ARG A 25 -6.44 4.96 3.08
CA ARG A 25 -5.34 4.98 4.04
C ARG A 25 -5.11 3.58 4.56
N LEU A 26 -3.92 3.02 4.33
CA LEU A 26 -3.53 1.72 4.88
C LEU A 26 -3.47 1.81 6.42
N GLU A 27 -4.15 0.94 7.14
CA GLU A 27 -4.18 0.92 8.61
C GLU A 27 -3.44 -0.29 9.18
N ASN A 28 -3.54 -1.46 8.56
CA ASN A 28 -2.89 -2.68 9.04
C ASN A 28 -2.55 -3.66 7.91
N VAL A 29 -1.64 -4.60 8.16
CA VAL A 29 -1.40 -5.76 7.28
C VAL A 29 -2.36 -6.87 7.68
N VAL A 30 -3.13 -7.38 6.72
CA VAL A 30 -4.04 -8.53 6.90
C VAL A 30 -3.30 -9.84 6.66
N GLY A 31 -2.37 -9.86 5.69
CA GLY A 31 -1.54 -11.03 5.44
C GLY A 31 -0.55 -10.80 4.31
N SER A 32 0.46 -11.65 4.22
CA SER A 32 1.49 -11.59 3.18
C SER A 32 1.76 -12.98 2.62
N GLY A 33 1.95 -13.09 1.31
CA GLY A 33 2.29 -14.33 0.63
C GLY A 33 3.14 -14.10 -0.61
N GLY A 34 3.41 -15.16 -1.37
CA GLY A 34 4.29 -15.10 -2.56
C GLY A 34 3.83 -14.16 -3.67
N PHE A 35 2.56 -13.74 -3.67
CA PHE A 35 2.00 -12.78 -4.61
C PHE A 35 2.00 -11.33 -4.13
N GLY A 36 2.27 -11.08 -2.84
CA GLY A 36 2.25 -9.74 -2.26
C GLY A 36 1.64 -9.69 -0.86
N THR A 37 1.37 -8.47 -0.41
CA THR A 37 0.84 -8.16 0.93
C THR A 37 -0.55 -7.55 0.81
N VAL A 38 -1.49 -8.09 1.57
CA VAL A 38 -2.86 -7.58 1.73
C VAL A 38 -2.88 -6.66 2.94
N PHE A 39 -3.42 -5.47 2.75
CA PHE A 39 -3.54 -4.46 3.78
C PHE A 39 -5.01 -4.11 3.99
N ALA A 40 -5.40 -3.93 5.25
CA ALA A 40 -6.64 -3.29 5.60
C ALA A 40 -6.47 -1.79 5.42
N ALA A 41 -7.42 -1.15 4.75
CA ALA A 41 -7.41 0.28 4.49
C ALA A 41 -8.76 0.90 4.87
N VAL A 42 -8.75 2.20 5.16
CA VAL A 42 -9.96 2.99 5.30
C VAL A 42 -10.11 3.92 4.11
N ASN A 43 -11.28 3.90 3.47
CA ASN A 43 -11.65 4.86 2.46
C ASN A 43 -11.94 6.21 3.14
N LEU A 44 -11.12 7.21 2.86
CA LEU A 44 -11.23 8.55 3.44
C LEU A 44 -12.44 9.32 2.91
N ASN A 45 -13.00 8.93 1.76
CA ASN A 45 -14.18 9.59 1.22
C ASN A 45 -15.48 9.07 1.85
N SER A 46 -15.56 7.78 2.16
CA SER A 46 -16.77 7.15 2.70
C SER A 46 -16.67 6.73 4.18
N GLY A 47 -15.46 6.65 4.74
CA GLY A 47 -15.19 6.09 6.07
C GLY A 47 -15.23 4.56 6.13
N GLU A 48 -15.46 3.88 5.00
CA GLU A 48 -15.57 2.42 4.94
C GLU A 48 -14.20 1.74 5.08
N ARG A 49 -14.14 0.64 5.82
CA ARG A 49 -12.95 -0.22 5.91
C ARG A 49 -13.00 -1.33 4.86
N VAL A 50 -11.90 -1.49 4.13
CA VAL A 50 -11.71 -2.46 3.04
C VAL A 50 -10.46 -3.30 3.23
#